data_AF-C0DBQ3-F1
#
_entry.id   AF-C0DBQ3-F1
#
_cell.length_a   1.000
_cell.length_b   1.000
_cell.length_c   1.000
_cell.angle_alpha   90.00
_cell.angle_beta   90.00
_cell.angle_gamma   90.00
#
_symmetry.space_group_name_H-M   'P 1'
#
loop_
_entity.id
_entity.type
_entity.pdbx_description
1 polymer ?
#
loop_
_entity_poly.entity_id
_entity_poly.type
_entity_poly.pdbx_seq_one_letter_code
_entity_poly.pdbx_strand_id
1 'polypeptide(L)' 'MRLCTLHSFRHRFAKNFIEHSGDISLLSDLLGHESLETTRIYLRRSSTEQARIVNQVVNW' A
#
# COMPACT_ATOMS: atom_id res chain seq x y z
N MET A 1 25.22 -3.56 5.05
CA MET A 1 25.17 -3.19 3.62
C MET A 1 23.73 -3.35 3.15
N ARG A 2 22.99 -2.24 2.97
CA ARG A 2 21.53 -2.27 2.73
C ARG A 2 21.29 -2.35 1.21
N LEU A 3 20.80 -3.50 0.73
CA LEU A 3 20.37 -3.79 -0.64
C LEU A 3 19.14 -2.94 -1.03
N CYS A 4 19.28 -1.60 -1.11
CA CYS A 4 18.16 -0.66 -1.11
C CYS A 4 17.68 -0.16 -2.48
N THR A 5 18.13 -0.72 -3.60
CA THR A 5 17.75 -0.23 -4.94
C THR A 5 16.42 -0.83 -5.43
N LEU A 6 16.23 -2.14 -5.31
CA LEU A 6 15.01 -2.81 -5.79
C LEU A 6 13.82 -2.68 -4.82
N HIS A 7 14.07 -2.71 -3.51
CA HIS A 7 13.00 -2.63 -2.51
C HIS A 7 12.36 -1.24 -2.45
N SER A 8 13.15 -0.17 -2.57
CA SER A 8 12.66 1.21 -2.59
C SER A 8 11.86 1.52 -3.86
N PHE A 9 12.28 0.99 -5.01
CA PHE A 9 11.53 1.11 -6.26
C PHE A 9 10.18 0.40 -6.19
N ARG A 10 10.17 -0.88 -5.75
CA ARG A 10 8.93 -1.63 -5.53
C ARG A 10 7.97 -0.89 -4.60
N HIS A 11 8.48 -0.31 -3.52
CA HIS A 11 7.67 0.46 -2.57
C HIS A 11 7.08 1.73 -3.19
N ARG A 12 7.85 2.45 -4.01
CA ARG A 12 7.38 3.69 -4.65
C ARG A 12 6.39 3.40 -5.78
N PHE A 13 6.65 2.36 -6.56
CA PHE A 13 5.74 1.84 -7.58
C PHE A 13 4.41 1.39 -6.96
N ALA A 14 4.46 0.54 -5.93
CA ALA A 14 3.26 0.05 -5.25
C ALA A 14 2.42 1.20 -4.65
N LYS A 15 3.04 2.18 -3.99
CA LYS A 15 2.31 3.35 -3.47
C LYS A 15 1.64 4.14 -4.58
N ASN A 16 2.38 4.50 -5.63
CA ASN A 16 1.82 5.27 -6.75
C ASN A 16 0.69 4.51 -7.45
N PHE A 17 0.84 3.20 -7.63
CA PHE A 17 -0.17 2.35 -8.24
C PHE A 17 -1.47 2.32 -7.44
N ILE A 18 -1.39 2.17 -6.11
CA ILE A 18 -2.58 2.20 -5.23
C ILE A 18 -3.22 3.59 -5.21
N GLU A 19 -2.43 4.67 -5.27
CA GLU A 19 -2.97 6.04 -5.33
C GLU A 19 -3.80 6.29 -6.59
N HIS A 20 -3.51 5.63 -7.72
CA HIS A 20 -4.22 5.84 -8.98
C HIS A 20 -5.31 4.80 -9.27
N SER A 21 -5.06 3.52 -8.96
CA SER A 21 -5.99 2.42 -9.29
C SER A 21 -6.82 1.93 -8.11
N GLY A 22 -6.30 2.06 -6.88
CA GLY A 22 -6.94 1.55 -5.66
C GLY A 22 -7.00 0.02 -5.52
N ASP A 23 -6.59 -0.75 -6.53
CA ASP A 23 -6.85 -2.18 -6.61
C ASP A 23 -5.66 -3.03 -6.12
N ILE A 24 -5.72 -3.43 -4.85
CA ILE A 24 -4.65 -4.20 -4.18
C ILE A 24 -4.48 -5.60 -4.78
N SER A 25 -5.57 -6.23 -5.23
CA SER A 25 -5.54 -7.58 -5.79
C SER A 25 -4.75 -7.60 -7.08
N LEU A 26 -4.98 -6.60 -7.94
CA LEU A 26 -4.25 -6.43 -9.19
C LEU A 26 -2.77 -6.08 -8.95
N LEU A 27 -2.47 -5.26 -7.94
CA LEU A 27 -1.09 -5.01 -7.54
C LEU A 27 -0.37 -6.29 -7.07
N SER A 28 -1.07 -7.15 -6.33
CA SER A 28 -0.52 -8.42 -5.83
C SER A 28 -0.19 -9.37 -6.99
N ASP A 29 -1.09 -9.48 -7.96
CA ASP A 29 -0.89 -10.25 -9.19
C ASP A 29 0.29 -9.72 -10.01
N LEU A 30 0.35 -8.39 -10.18
CA LEU A 30 1.42 -7.71 -10.92
C LEU A 30 2.81 -7.87 -10.29
N LEU A 31 2.88 -7.94 -8.96
CA LEU A 31 4.11 -8.18 -8.21
C LEU A 31 4.45 -9.68 -8.07
N GLY A 32 3.53 -10.57 -8.46
CA GLY A 32 3.68 -12.02 -8.30
C GLY A 32 3.67 -12.47 -6.84
N HIS A 33 2.94 -11.77 -5.98
CA HIS A 33 2.82 -12.13 -4.57
C HIS A 33 1.75 -13.21 -4.39
N GLU A 34 2.15 -14.37 -3.86
CA GLU A 34 1.25 -15.49 -3.52
C GLU A 34 0.22 -15.10 -2.45
N SER A 35 0.54 -14.11 -1.61
CA SER A 35 -0.33 -13.64 -0.54
C SER A 35 -0.54 -12.13 -0.56
N LEU A 36 -1.80 -11.71 -0.42
CA LEU A 36 -2.19 -10.32 -0.23
C LEU A 36 -1.57 -9.69 1.03
N GLU A 37 -1.17 -10.52 2.00
CA GLU A 37 -0.53 -10.04 3.23
C GLU A 37 0.82 -9.37 2.95
N THR A 38 1.56 -9.88 1.96
CA THR A 38 2.83 -9.30 1.53
C THR A 38 2.61 -7.96 0.82
N THR A 39 1.49 -7.79 0.11
CA THR A 39 1.11 -6.55 -0.57
C THR A 39 0.51 -5.52 0.40
N ARG A 40 -0.10 -5.97 1.51
CA ARG A 40 -0.71 -5.12 2.55
C ARG A 40 0.31 -4.17 3.21
N ILE A 41 1.61 -4.49 3.18
CA ILE A 41 2.66 -3.61 3.69
C ILE A 41 2.66 -2.23 3.02
N TYR A 42 2.22 -2.15 1.75
CA TYR A 42 2.15 -0.90 0.98
C TYR A 42 0.89 -0.07 1.27
N LEU A 43 -0.15 -0.71 1.84
CA LEU A 43 -1.41 -0.07 2.25
C LEU A 43 -1.39 0.49 3.66
N ARG A 44 -0.35 0.20 4.44
CA ARG A 44 -0.28 0.64 5.83
C ARG A 44 -0.15 2.16 5.89
N ARG A 45 -1.31 2.82 5.95
CA ARG A 45 -1.46 4.24 6.27
C ARG A 45 -1.00 4.46 7.71
N SER A 46 -0.37 5.60 7.98
CA SER A 46 -0.06 5.98 9.37
C SER A 46 -1.34 5.97 10.20
N SER A 47 -1.24 5.62 11.50
CA SER A 47 -2.39 5.62 12.41
C SER A 47 -3.14 6.96 12.40
N THR A 48 -2.42 8.07 12.19
CA THR A 48 -3.01 9.42 12.06
C THR A 48 -3.92 9.55 10.85
N GLU A 49 -3.55 8.96 9.71
CA GLU A 49 -4.35 9.03 8.48
C GLU A 49 -5.57 8.10 8.55
N GLN A 50 -5.40 6.93 9.15
CA GLN A 50 -6.53 6.04 9.45
C GLN A 50 -7.54 6.72 10.38
N ALA A 51 -7.06 7.35 11.45
CA ALA A 51 -7.90 8.12 12.36
C ALA A 51 -8.62 9.27 11.65
N ARG A 52 -7.96 9.96 10.70
CA ARG A 52 -8.58 11.03 9.92
C ARG A 52 -9.70 10.51 9.02
N ILE A 53 -9.49 9.40 8.32
CA ILE A 53 -10.52 8.78 7.46
C ILE A 53 -11.70 8.29 8.30
N VAL A 54 -11.45 7.61 9.41
CA VAL A 54 -12.50 7.15 10.34
C VAL A 54 -13.29 8.34 10.87
N ASN A 55 -12.64 9.43 11.28
CA ASN A 55 -13.34 10.64 11.73
C ASN A 55 -14.20 11.30 10.64
N GLN A 56 -13.84 11.18 9.35
CA GLN A 56 -14.65 11.71 8.25
C GLN A 56 -15.86 10.80 7.93
N VAL A 57 -15.76 9.50 8.14
CA VAL A 57 -16.84 8.52 7.88
C VAL A 57 -17.80 8.39 9.06
N VAL A 58 -17.30 8.52 10.30
CA VAL A 58 -18.05 8.27 11.53
C VAL A 58 -18.74 9.52 12.07
N ASN A 59 -18.42 10.71 11.57
CA ASN A 59 -19.09 11.93 12.01
C ASN A 59 -20.44 12.09 11.27
N TRP A 60 -21.51 11.62 11.93
CA TRP A 60 -22.92 11.86 11.61
C TRP A 60 -23.39 13.19 12.17
#